data_AF-A0A970YT03-F1
#
_entry.id   AF-A0A970YT03-F1
#
_cell.length_a   1.000
_cell.length_b   1.000
_cell.length_c   1.000
_cell.angle_alpha   90.00
_cell.angle_beta   90.00
_cell.angle_gamma   90.00
#
_symmetry.space_group_name_H-M   'P 1'
#
loop_
_entity.id
_entity.type
_entity.pdbx_description
1 polymer ?
#
loop_
_entity_poly.entity_id
_entity_poly.type
_entity_poly.pdbx_seq_one_letter_code
_entity_poly.pdbx_strand_id
1 'polypeptide(L)'
;YPYTEVLIGINSFFLGAKSVNPDVTMNVVYINSWGDAALEQAAAESLLAQNCDVLTQHADTSAAQVAAEKVGAYAVGYNIDNSKVAPGSFLTAPIWHHEAYLVPVIEKIIAGEYVPESYYGTMADGYIGLAPLTDLVSDEAKAEVERVQAEIIAGNYPIFVGPLKDNAGNVVVPEGEAMTAREDIWAMDYVLEGITAMQ
;
A
#
# COMPACT_ATOMS: atom_id res chain seq x y z
N TYR A 1 4.78 17.61 1.59
CA TYR A 1 4.98 16.15 1.65
C TYR A 1 3.70 15.32 1.60
N PRO A 2 2.58 15.73 0.94
CA PRO A 2 1.67 14.75 0.37
C PRO A 2 2.12 14.49 -1.07
N TYR A 3 2.93 13.46 -1.28
CA TYR A 3 3.19 12.96 -2.63
C TYR A 3 1.99 12.13 -3.08
N THR A 4 1.56 12.27 -4.32
CA THR A 4 0.39 11.55 -4.84
C THR A 4 0.50 10.04 -4.68
N GLU A 5 1.70 9.47 -4.85
CA GLU A 5 1.97 8.05 -4.59
C GLU A 5 1.55 7.62 -3.17
N VAL A 6 1.88 8.44 -2.17
CA VAL A 6 1.55 8.18 -0.76
C VAL A 6 0.03 8.27 -0.54
N LEU A 7 -0.63 9.25 -1.16
CA LEU A 7 -2.08 9.41 -1.05
C LEU A 7 -2.83 8.23 -1.69
N ILE A 8 -2.36 7.75 -2.85
CA ILE A 8 -2.88 6.53 -3.50
C ILE A 8 -2.72 5.33 -2.55
N GLY A 9 -1.53 5.16 -1.95
CA GLY A 9 -1.26 4.09 -0.99
C GLY A 9 -2.18 4.14 0.24
N ILE A 10 -2.29 5.30 0.87
CA ILE A 10 -3.20 5.57 2.01
C ILE A 10 -4.64 5.20 1.65
N ASN A 11 -5.16 5.77 0.55
CA ASN A 11 -6.57 5.58 0.19
C ASN A 11 -6.87 4.14 -0.24
N SER A 12 -5.97 3.50 -1.00
CA SER A 12 -6.16 2.10 -1.44
C SER A 12 -6.09 1.12 -0.27
N PHE A 13 -5.17 1.31 0.68
CA PHE A 13 -5.10 0.49 1.90
C PHE A 13 -6.39 0.60 2.72
N PHE A 14 -6.87 1.84 2.93
CA PHE A 14 -8.13 2.08 3.62
C PHE A 14 -9.32 1.42 2.93
N LEU A 15 -9.44 1.52 1.60
CA LEU A 15 -10.51 0.89 0.84
C LEU A 15 -10.44 -0.64 0.89
N GLY A 16 -9.24 -1.22 0.85
CA GLY A 16 -9.04 -2.65 1.05
C GLY A 16 -9.57 -3.11 2.40
N ALA A 17 -9.18 -2.45 3.49
CA ALA A 17 -9.68 -2.76 4.83
C ALA A 17 -11.21 -2.55 4.94
N LYS A 18 -11.72 -1.45 4.37
CA LYS A 18 -13.14 -1.07 4.42
C LYS A 18 -14.04 -2.03 3.64
N SER A 19 -13.51 -2.69 2.61
CA SER A 19 -14.26 -3.71 1.85
C SER A 19 -14.65 -4.92 2.69
N VAL A 20 -13.89 -5.21 3.76
CA VAL A 20 -14.15 -6.32 4.69
C VAL A 20 -14.79 -5.81 5.98
N ASN A 21 -14.31 -4.70 6.52
CA ASN A 21 -14.84 -4.07 7.73
C ASN A 21 -15.30 -2.63 7.42
N PRO A 22 -16.60 -2.40 7.17
CA PRO A 22 -17.12 -1.06 6.87
C PRO A 22 -16.89 0.00 7.96
N ASP A 23 -16.69 -0.45 9.21
CA ASP A 23 -16.47 0.41 10.38
C ASP A 23 -14.98 0.67 10.66
N VAL A 24 -14.07 0.18 9.80
CA VAL A 24 -12.63 0.41 9.96
C VAL A 24 -12.30 1.91 9.94
N THR A 25 -11.42 2.33 10.83
CA THR A 25 -10.83 3.68 10.84
C THR A 25 -9.35 3.59 10.54
N MET A 26 -8.78 4.63 9.97
CA MET A 26 -7.33 4.68 9.74
C MET A 26 -6.74 6.00 10.21
N ASN A 27 -5.67 5.91 11.00
CA ASN A 27 -4.88 7.05 11.45
C ASN A 27 -3.58 7.10 10.66
N VAL A 28 -3.19 8.30 10.23
CA VAL A 28 -1.98 8.53 9.43
C VAL A 28 -1.09 9.54 10.16
N VAL A 29 0.21 9.25 10.25
CA VAL A 29 1.24 10.17 10.77
C VAL A 29 2.26 10.40 9.67
N TYR A 30 2.49 11.67 9.29
CA TYR A 30 3.50 12.04 8.30
C TYR A 30 4.85 12.32 8.96
N ILE A 31 5.84 11.48 8.68
CA ILE A 31 7.21 11.66 9.20
C ILE A 31 8.08 12.63 8.38
N ASN A 32 7.61 13.04 7.19
CA ASN A 32 8.32 13.93 6.26
C ASN A 32 9.75 13.46 5.88
N SER A 33 9.97 12.15 5.89
CA SER A 33 11.20 11.48 5.47
C SER A 33 10.83 10.13 4.85
N TRP A 34 11.61 9.65 3.88
CA TRP A 34 11.45 8.32 3.33
C TRP A 34 12.15 7.24 4.16
N GLY A 35 13.28 7.57 4.81
CA GLY A 35 14.06 6.60 5.57
C GLY A 35 14.70 7.24 6.79
N ASP A 36 14.00 7.15 7.92
CA ASP A 36 14.51 7.56 9.23
C ASP A 36 13.92 6.64 10.30
N ALA A 37 14.70 5.67 10.74
CA ALA A 37 14.25 4.65 11.68
C ALA A 37 13.75 5.24 13.02
N ALA A 38 14.29 6.38 13.46
CA ALA A 38 13.87 6.99 14.72
C ALA A 38 12.50 7.66 14.57
N LEU A 39 12.28 8.37 13.46
CA LEU A 39 10.97 8.97 13.16
C LEU A 39 9.91 7.92 12.88
N GLU A 40 10.25 6.88 12.12
CA GLU A 40 9.36 5.75 11.84
C GLU A 40 8.94 5.02 13.11
N GLN A 41 9.89 4.75 14.02
CA GLN A 41 9.57 4.13 15.31
C GLN A 41 8.65 5.03 16.15
N ALA A 42 8.95 6.33 16.25
CA ALA A 42 8.14 7.27 17.03
C ALA A 42 6.71 7.40 16.47
N ALA A 43 6.56 7.44 15.15
CA ALA A 43 5.25 7.46 14.48
C ALA A 43 4.47 6.17 14.74
N ALA A 44 5.12 5.01 14.61
CA ALA A 44 4.51 3.72 14.89
C ALA A 44 4.05 3.62 16.36
N GLU A 45 4.90 3.97 17.32
CA GLU A 45 4.56 3.99 18.75
C GLU A 45 3.37 4.93 19.04
N SER A 46 3.30 6.07 18.36
CA SER A 46 2.16 7.00 18.46
C SER A 46 0.86 6.40 17.94
N LEU A 47 0.89 5.71 16.78
CA LEU A 47 -0.29 5.03 16.22
C LEU A 47 -0.75 3.88 17.12
N LEU A 48 0.18 3.08 17.64
CA LEU A 48 -0.11 1.99 18.58
C LEU A 48 -0.72 2.52 19.88
N ALA A 49 -0.23 3.65 20.40
CA ALA A 49 -0.81 4.31 21.57
C ALA A 49 -2.24 4.83 21.34
N GLN A 50 -2.66 4.98 20.08
CA GLN A 50 -4.03 5.32 19.68
C GLN A 50 -4.90 4.07 19.43
N ASN A 51 -4.41 2.89 19.80
CA ASN A 51 -5.04 1.58 19.63
C ASN A 51 -5.13 1.11 18.17
N CYS A 52 -4.29 1.60 17.26
CA CYS A 52 -4.10 0.93 15.98
C CYS A 52 -3.48 -0.45 16.23
N ASP A 53 -4.05 -1.49 15.61
CA ASP A 53 -3.70 -2.90 15.79
C ASP A 53 -3.03 -3.54 14.56
N VAL A 54 -3.13 -2.88 13.41
CA VAL A 54 -2.39 -3.19 12.18
C VAL A 54 -1.69 -1.94 11.68
N LEU A 55 -0.38 -2.01 11.48
CA LEU A 55 0.41 -0.94 10.87
C LEU A 55 0.74 -1.26 9.41
N THR A 56 0.76 -0.23 8.57
CA THR A 56 1.43 -0.23 7.27
C THR A 56 2.30 1.02 7.18
N GLN A 57 3.19 1.09 6.21
CA GLN A 57 4.12 2.21 6.06
C GLN A 57 4.38 2.53 4.59
N HIS A 58 4.70 3.80 4.34
CA HIS A 58 5.29 4.30 3.10
C HIS A 58 6.64 4.93 3.42
N ALA A 59 7.51 4.13 4.04
CA ALA A 59 8.84 4.47 4.50
C ALA A 59 9.77 3.25 4.36
N ASP A 60 11.07 3.48 4.42
CA ASP A 60 12.09 2.58 3.87
C ASP A 60 12.88 1.78 4.93
N THR A 61 12.54 1.88 6.23
CA THR A 61 13.14 1.01 7.26
C THR A 61 12.15 0.00 7.81
N SER A 62 12.56 -0.87 8.73
CA SER A 62 11.67 -1.84 9.37
C SER A 62 11.21 -1.41 10.77
N ALA A 63 11.43 -0.15 11.14
CA ALA A 63 11.22 0.34 12.50
C ALA A 63 9.75 0.25 12.96
N ALA A 64 8.78 0.52 12.07
CA ALA A 64 7.37 0.40 12.41
C ALA A 64 6.95 -1.07 12.66
N GLN A 65 7.48 -2.01 11.88
CA GLN A 65 7.22 -3.44 12.03
C GLN A 65 7.77 -3.97 13.37
N VAL A 66 8.99 -3.54 13.74
CA VAL A 66 9.59 -3.87 15.04
C VAL A 66 8.80 -3.26 16.19
N ALA A 67 8.25 -2.05 16.03
CA ALA A 67 7.41 -1.42 17.04
C ALA A 67 6.08 -2.16 17.23
N ALA A 68 5.43 -2.60 16.14
CA ALA A 68 4.20 -3.38 16.20
C ALA A 68 4.40 -4.72 16.94
N GLU A 69 5.48 -5.45 16.62
CA GLU A 69 5.78 -6.74 17.26
C GLU A 69 5.97 -6.63 18.78
N LYS A 70 6.62 -5.55 19.26
CA LYS A 70 6.84 -5.33 20.71
C LYS A 70 5.55 -5.30 21.53
N VAL A 71 4.43 -4.94 20.92
CA VAL A 71 3.11 -4.84 21.59
C VAL A 71 2.11 -5.89 21.10
N GLY A 72 2.55 -6.81 20.23
CA GLY A 72 1.68 -7.86 19.66
C GLY A 72 0.69 -7.35 18.61
N ALA A 73 0.92 -6.17 18.03
CA ALA A 73 0.18 -5.68 16.88
C ALA A 73 0.76 -6.27 15.59
N TYR A 74 0.00 -6.20 14.50
CA TYR A 74 0.41 -6.71 13.19
C TYR A 74 1.00 -5.61 12.30
N ALA A 75 1.78 -6.01 11.31
CA ALA A 75 2.36 -5.09 10.34
C ALA A 75 2.31 -5.65 8.92
N VAL A 76 2.01 -4.79 7.97
CA VAL A 76 2.26 -4.99 6.54
C VAL A 76 3.57 -4.26 6.20
N GLY A 77 4.54 -4.97 5.63
CA GLY A 77 5.81 -4.40 5.24
C GLY A 77 5.72 -3.52 3.99
N TYR A 78 6.87 -3.11 3.47
CA TYR A 78 6.95 -2.25 2.29
C TYR A 78 8.23 -2.52 1.49
N ASN A 79 8.15 -2.39 0.17
CA ASN A 79 9.21 -2.58 -0.84
C ASN A 79 9.77 -4.01 -1.03
N ILE A 80 9.96 -4.76 0.06
CA ILE A 80 10.66 -6.06 0.06
C ILE A 80 10.02 -7.06 1.02
N ASP A 81 10.32 -8.34 0.86
CA ASP A 81 10.09 -9.35 1.90
C ASP A 81 11.17 -9.21 2.98
N ASN A 82 10.78 -8.60 4.10
CA ASN A 82 11.58 -8.53 5.33
C ASN A 82 10.89 -9.26 6.50
N SER A 83 10.12 -10.30 6.21
CA SER A 83 9.37 -11.12 7.19
C SER A 83 10.19 -11.59 8.39
N LYS A 84 11.50 -11.78 8.21
CA LYS A 84 12.43 -12.19 9.27
C LYS A 84 12.72 -11.11 10.32
N VAL A 85 12.40 -9.84 10.05
CA VAL A 85 12.69 -8.71 10.95
C VAL A 85 11.72 -8.66 12.12
N ALA A 86 10.44 -8.96 11.86
CA ALA A 86 9.37 -8.92 12.86
C ALA A 86 8.40 -10.12 12.71
N PRO A 87 8.87 -11.37 12.88
CA PRO A 87 8.13 -12.58 12.49
C PRO A 87 6.84 -12.81 13.28
N GLY A 88 6.67 -12.23 14.46
CA GLY A 88 5.44 -12.28 15.25
C GLY A 88 4.39 -11.23 14.86
N SER A 89 4.72 -10.34 13.93
CA SER A 89 3.86 -9.22 13.51
C SER A 89 3.63 -9.16 12.00
N PHE A 90 4.61 -9.56 11.19
CA PHE A 90 4.59 -9.41 9.73
C PHE A 90 3.53 -10.28 9.06
N LEU A 91 2.59 -9.66 8.33
CA LEU A 91 1.53 -10.34 7.59
C LEU A 91 1.93 -10.66 6.15
N THR A 92 2.41 -9.65 5.43
CA THR A 92 2.88 -9.67 4.03
C THR A 92 3.51 -8.28 3.72
N ALA A 93 3.94 -8.03 2.49
CA ALA A 93 4.37 -6.73 1.99
C ALA A 93 4.10 -6.63 0.48
N PRO A 94 3.74 -5.45 -0.07
CA PRO A 94 3.93 -5.20 -1.48
C PRO A 94 5.43 -5.26 -1.81
N ILE A 95 5.77 -5.96 -2.87
CA ILE A 95 7.15 -6.15 -3.34
C ILE A 95 7.31 -5.66 -4.78
N TRP A 96 8.46 -5.06 -5.07
CA TRP A 96 8.81 -4.57 -6.39
C TRP A 96 9.91 -5.43 -7.01
N HIS A 97 9.54 -6.16 -8.05
CA HIS A 97 10.43 -6.95 -8.88
C HIS A 97 11.11 -6.06 -9.92
N HIS A 98 12.03 -5.20 -9.47
CA HIS A 98 12.72 -4.25 -10.34
C HIS A 98 13.40 -4.93 -11.54
N GLU A 99 13.84 -6.18 -11.39
CA GLU A 99 14.40 -7.02 -12.44
C GLU A 99 13.46 -7.25 -13.62
N ALA A 100 12.14 -7.33 -13.38
CA ALA A 100 11.14 -7.56 -14.41
C ALA A 100 11.11 -6.42 -15.45
N TYR A 101 11.48 -5.21 -15.05
CA TYR A 101 11.59 -4.04 -15.92
C TYR A 101 13.03 -3.71 -16.31
N LEU A 102 13.94 -3.64 -15.34
CA LEU A 102 15.29 -3.12 -15.57
C LEU A 102 16.13 -4.04 -16.47
N VAL A 103 16.00 -5.37 -16.35
CA VAL A 103 16.81 -6.29 -17.15
C VAL A 103 16.49 -6.15 -18.65
N PRO A 104 15.22 -6.27 -19.11
CA PRO A 104 14.89 -6.06 -20.52
C PRO A 104 15.25 -4.67 -21.04
N VAL A 105 15.10 -3.62 -20.23
CA VAL A 105 15.45 -2.24 -20.61
C VAL A 105 16.95 -2.10 -20.83
N ILE A 106 17.78 -2.61 -19.91
CA ILE A 106 19.24 -2.57 -20.03
C ILE A 106 19.70 -3.36 -21.27
N GLU A 107 19.10 -4.51 -21.55
CA GLU A 107 19.39 -5.29 -22.76
C GLU A 107 19.09 -4.50 -24.04
N LYS A 108 17.94 -3.83 -24.12
CA LYS A 108 17.61 -2.93 -25.24
C LYS A 108 18.59 -1.76 -25.37
N ILE A 109 19.05 -1.18 -24.27
CA ILE A 109 20.06 -0.11 -24.28
C ILE A 109 21.37 -0.63 -24.89
N ILE A 110 21.84 -1.79 -24.44
CA ILE A 110 23.07 -2.42 -24.93
C ILE A 110 22.95 -2.74 -26.44
N ALA A 111 21.79 -3.20 -26.89
CA ALA A 111 21.52 -3.49 -28.30
C ALA A 111 21.35 -2.23 -29.17
N GLY A 112 21.24 -1.03 -28.57
CA GLY A 112 20.94 0.21 -29.28
C GLY A 112 19.47 0.31 -29.75
N GLU A 113 18.58 -0.47 -29.16
CA GLU A 113 17.16 -0.58 -29.49
C GLU A 113 16.24 0.13 -28.48
N TYR A 114 16.81 0.77 -27.46
CA TYR A 114 16.02 1.44 -26.43
C TYR A 114 15.24 2.64 -26.97
N VAL A 115 13.95 2.65 -26.69
CA VAL A 115 13.05 3.78 -26.93
C VAL A 115 12.53 4.26 -25.57
N PRO A 116 12.69 5.55 -25.21
CA PRO A 116 12.14 6.08 -23.97
C PRO A 116 10.62 5.89 -23.89
N GLU A 117 10.14 5.42 -22.74
CA GLU A 117 8.72 5.21 -22.47
C GLU A 117 8.35 5.59 -21.03
N SER A 118 7.05 5.85 -20.80
CA SER A 118 6.51 5.97 -19.45
C SER A 118 6.00 4.61 -19.00
N TYR A 119 6.67 4.04 -18.00
CA TYR A 119 6.31 2.74 -17.45
C TYR A 119 5.58 2.89 -16.10
N TYR A 120 4.57 2.05 -15.88
CA TYR A 120 3.86 1.91 -14.61
C TYR A 120 3.56 0.43 -14.42
N GLY A 121 4.39 -0.22 -13.61
CA GLY A 121 4.31 -1.66 -13.42
C GLY A 121 3.07 -2.09 -12.64
N THR A 122 2.71 -3.35 -12.81
CA THR A 122 1.46 -3.94 -12.32
C THR A 122 1.72 -5.32 -11.72
N MET A 123 0.67 -5.97 -11.22
CA MET A 123 0.75 -7.40 -10.89
C MET A 123 0.71 -8.29 -12.14
N ALA A 124 0.07 -7.84 -13.23
CA ALA A 124 -0.11 -8.62 -14.45
C ALA A 124 1.19 -8.77 -15.26
N ASP A 125 2.04 -7.75 -15.28
CA ASP A 125 3.38 -7.78 -15.89
C ASP A 125 4.48 -8.27 -14.91
N GLY A 126 4.09 -8.62 -13.68
CA GLY A 126 4.97 -9.21 -12.68
C GLY A 126 5.92 -8.23 -11.98
N TYR A 127 5.77 -6.91 -12.20
CA TYR A 127 6.62 -5.92 -11.54
C TYR A 127 6.25 -5.69 -10.08
N ILE A 128 4.96 -5.77 -9.75
CA ILE A 128 4.46 -5.66 -8.38
C ILE A 128 3.93 -7.03 -7.96
N GLY A 129 4.24 -7.43 -6.73
CA GLY A 129 3.69 -8.64 -6.12
C GLY A 129 3.37 -8.44 -4.65
N LEU A 130 2.96 -9.53 -4.00
CA LEU A 130 2.92 -9.62 -2.55
C LEU A 130 3.99 -10.62 -2.09
N ALA A 131 4.70 -10.28 -1.01
CA ALA A 131 5.48 -11.26 -0.26
C ALA A 131 4.55 -12.37 0.24
N PRO A 132 5.05 -13.61 0.46
CA PRO A 132 4.22 -14.69 0.97
C PRO A 132 3.47 -14.30 2.25
N LEU A 133 2.17 -14.59 2.29
CA LEU A 133 1.37 -14.42 3.51
C LEU A 133 1.88 -15.36 4.60
N THR A 134 2.08 -14.84 5.80
CA THR A 134 2.63 -15.64 6.92
C THR A 134 1.57 -16.52 7.57
N ASP A 135 1.99 -17.36 8.53
CA ASP A 135 1.09 -18.19 9.34
C ASP A 135 0.26 -17.39 10.36
N LEU A 136 0.50 -16.07 10.46
CA LEU A 136 -0.34 -15.16 11.23
C LEU A 136 -1.67 -14.87 10.52
N VAL A 137 -1.74 -15.10 9.21
CA VAL A 137 -2.94 -14.85 8.39
C VAL A 137 -3.79 -16.12 8.34
N SER A 138 -5.08 -16.00 8.65
CA SER A 138 -6.03 -17.12 8.58
C SER A 138 -6.18 -17.64 7.15
N ASP A 139 -6.55 -18.92 7.01
CA ASP A 139 -6.79 -19.52 5.69
C ASP A 139 -7.90 -18.79 4.90
N GLU A 140 -8.93 -18.31 5.60
CA GLU A 140 -10.00 -17.51 5.00
C GLU A 140 -9.46 -16.18 4.43
N ALA A 141 -8.63 -15.47 5.20
CA ALA A 141 -8.02 -14.23 4.73
C ALA A 141 -7.02 -14.48 3.59
N LYS A 142 -6.26 -15.58 3.63
CA LYS A 142 -5.38 -15.99 2.52
C LYS A 142 -6.17 -16.22 1.24
N ALA A 143 -7.26 -16.99 1.32
CA ALA A 143 -8.11 -17.25 0.16
C ALA A 143 -8.73 -15.98 -0.43
N GLU A 144 -9.14 -15.02 0.41
CA GLU A 144 -9.68 -13.76 -0.07
C GLU A 144 -8.62 -12.89 -0.74
N VAL A 145 -7.40 -12.83 -0.18
CA VAL A 145 -6.26 -12.13 -0.83
C VAL A 145 -5.94 -12.75 -2.18
N GLU A 146 -5.87 -14.08 -2.27
CA GLU A 146 -5.62 -14.79 -3.54
C GLU A 146 -6.72 -14.50 -4.58
N ARG A 147 -7.99 -14.49 -4.16
CA ARG A 147 -9.12 -14.16 -5.03
C ARG A 147 -9.02 -12.74 -5.58
N VAL A 148 -8.79 -11.75 -4.70
CA VAL A 148 -8.67 -10.34 -5.10
C VAL A 148 -7.42 -10.12 -5.97
N GLN A 149 -6.29 -10.75 -5.64
CA GLN A 149 -5.08 -10.68 -6.46
C GLN A 149 -5.32 -11.21 -7.88
N ALA A 150 -6.06 -12.32 -8.03
CA ALA A 150 -6.42 -12.84 -9.35
C ALA A 150 -7.29 -11.84 -10.15
N GLU A 151 -8.26 -11.18 -9.51
CA GLU A 151 -9.09 -10.16 -10.15
C GLU A 151 -8.30 -8.89 -10.52
N ILE A 152 -7.33 -8.47 -9.70
CA ILE A 152 -6.42 -7.36 -10.01
C ILE A 152 -5.55 -7.71 -11.23
N ILE A 153 -4.97 -8.92 -11.26
CA ILE A 153 -4.18 -9.40 -12.40
C ILE A 153 -5.03 -9.46 -13.68
N ALA A 154 -6.29 -9.87 -13.56
CA ALA A 154 -7.23 -9.92 -14.68
C ALA A 154 -7.70 -8.53 -15.15
N GLY A 155 -7.44 -7.46 -14.39
CA GLY A 155 -7.93 -6.10 -14.66
C GLY A 155 -9.40 -5.90 -14.33
N ASN A 156 -10.02 -6.81 -13.56
CA ASN A 156 -11.44 -6.80 -13.22
C ASN A 156 -11.74 -6.20 -11.83
N TYR A 157 -10.71 -5.72 -11.13
CA TYR A 157 -10.83 -5.19 -9.78
C TYR A 157 -10.49 -3.69 -9.71
N PRO A 158 -11.45 -2.78 -10.00
CA PRO A 158 -11.24 -1.36 -9.77
C PRO A 158 -11.14 -1.07 -8.27
N ILE A 159 -10.10 -0.36 -7.85
CA ILE A 159 -9.86 -0.03 -6.43
C ILE A 159 -10.74 1.16 -6.00
N PHE A 160 -10.74 2.23 -6.80
CA PHE A 160 -11.41 3.50 -6.46
C PHE A 160 -12.82 3.53 -7.04
N VAL A 161 -13.75 2.82 -6.40
CA VAL A 161 -15.15 2.71 -6.82
C VAL A 161 -16.03 3.58 -5.92
N GLY A 162 -16.88 4.40 -6.53
CA GLY A 162 -17.77 5.31 -5.84
C GLY A 162 -18.99 4.63 -5.21
N PRO A 163 -19.65 5.30 -4.25
CA PRO A 163 -19.41 6.70 -3.87
C PRO A 163 -18.20 6.86 -2.96
N LEU A 164 -17.26 7.72 -3.36
CA LEU A 164 -16.10 8.12 -2.55
C LEU A 164 -16.16 9.61 -2.27
N LYS A 165 -15.85 9.98 -1.02
CA LYS A 165 -15.71 11.36 -0.59
C LYS A 165 -14.33 11.58 0.03
N ASP A 166 -13.80 12.77 -0.11
CA ASP A 166 -12.64 13.21 0.65
C ASP A 166 -13.01 13.49 2.12
N ASN A 167 -12.01 13.73 2.96
CA ASN A 167 -12.19 14.07 4.37
C ASN A 167 -12.83 15.46 4.62
N ALA A 168 -13.06 16.26 3.58
CA ALA A 168 -13.84 17.49 3.63
C ALA A 168 -15.30 17.30 3.21
N GLY A 169 -15.68 16.07 2.79
CA GLY A 169 -17.03 15.70 2.38
C GLY A 169 -17.32 15.95 0.90
N ASN A 170 -16.35 16.36 0.08
CA ASN A 170 -16.52 16.52 -1.35
C ASN A 170 -16.55 15.16 -2.03
N VAL A 171 -17.46 14.97 -2.99
CA VAL A 171 -17.51 13.74 -3.81
C VAL A 171 -16.33 13.75 -4.78
N VAL A 172 -15.48 12.71 -4.69
CA VAL A 172 -14.29 12.53 -5.54
C VAL A 172 -14.46 11.41 -6.55
N VAL A 173 -15.31 10.42 -6.26
CA VAL A 173 -15.80 9.43 -7.23
C VAL A 173 -17.31 9.28 -7.06
N PRO A 174 -18.14 9.63 -8.05
CA PRO A 174 -19.59 9.52 -7.97
C PRO A 174 -20.07 8.07 -7.79
N GLU A 175 -21.27 7.90 -7.22
CA GLU A 175 -21.91 6.60 -7.08
C GLU A 175 -22.06 5.88 -8.44
N GLY A 176 -21.64 4.62 -8.50
CA GLY A 176 -21.69 3.81 -9.72
C GLY A 176 -20.55 4.06 -10.70
N GLU A 177 -19.63 4.98 -10.39
CA GLU A 177 -18.43 5.23 -11.19
C GLU A 177 -17.18 4.59 -10.56
N ALA A 178 -16.17 4.36 -11.37
CA ALA A 178 -14.86 3.89 -10.93
C ALA A 178 -13.76 4.75 -11.55
N MET A 179 -12.84 5.24 -10.72
CA MET A 179 -11.64 5.93 -11.18
C MET A 179 -10.59 4.89 -11.58
N THR A 180 -10.48 4.60 -12.88
CA THR A 180 -9.57 3.58 -13.42
C THR A 180 -8.44 4.16 -14.27
N ALA A 181 -8.57 5.40 -14.74
CA ALA A 181 -7.53 6.01 -15.56
C ALA A 181 -6.31 6.39 -14.71
N ARG A 182 -5.12 6.01 -15.18
CA ARG A 182 -3.85 6.30 -14.50
C ARG A 182 -3.68 7.79 -14.23
N GLU A 183 -4.03 8.65 -15.19
CA GLU A 183 -3.85 10.10 -15.09
C GLU A 183 -4.71 10.69 -13.96
N ASP A 184 -5.95 10.22 -13.81
CA ASP A 184 -6.85 10.65 -12.74
C ASP A 184 -6.37 10.17 -11.36
N ILE A 185 -5.93 8.91 -11.27
CA ILE A 185 -5.35 8.35 -10.03
C ILE A 185 -4.08 9.14 -9.63
N TRP A 186 -3.22 9.46 -10.59
CA TRP A 186 -2.01 10.25 -10.38
C TRP A 186 -2.23 11.76 -10.21
N ALA A 187 -3.49 12.22 -10.30
CA ALA A 187 -3.89 13.58 -9.94
C ALA A 187 -4.42 13.69 -8.50
N MET A 188 -4.49 12.59 -7.75
CA MET A 188 -5.01 12.55 -6.39
C MET A 188 -4.20 13.43 -5.43
N ASP A 189 -4.92 14.31 -4.72
CA ASP A 189 -4.39 15.29 -3.75
C ASP A 189 -5.15 15.27 -2.41
N TYR A 190 -5.97 14.25 -2.18
CA TYR A 190 -6.85 14.12 -1.02
C TYR A 190 -6.66 12.78 -0.29
N VAL A 191 -7.16 12.73 0.94
CA VAL A 191 -7.43 11.47 1.66
C VAL A 191 -8.94 11.28 1.80
N LEU A 192 -9.39 10.02 1.79
CA LEU A 192 -10.81 9.68 1.87
C LEU A 192 -11.42 9.96 3.25
N GLU A 193 -12.74 10.14 3.25
CA GLU A 193 -13.56 10.20 4.46
C GLU A 193 -13.38 8.94 5.32
N GLY A 194 -13.16 9.13 6.63
CA GLY A 194 -12.86 8.06 7.58
C GLY A 194 -11.36 7.90 7.90
N ILE A 195 -10.51 8.64 7.19
CA ILE A 195 -9.07 8.71 7.43
C ILE A 195 -8.76 9.95 8.29
N THR A 196 -8.11 9.73 9.44
CA THR A 196 -7.62 10.80 10.31
C THR A 196 -6.13 11.02 10.07
N ALA A 197 -5.78 12.08 9.35
CA ALA A 197 -4.40 12.44 9.08
C ALA A 197 -3.88 13.48 10.08
N MET A 198 -2.78 13.16 10.77
CA MET A 198 -2.07 14.05 11.68
C MET A 198 -0.77 14.52 11.02
N GLN A 199 -0.48 15.81 11.16
CA GLN A 199 0.83 16.39 10.85
C GLN A 199 1.77 16.28 12.06
#